data_AF-A0A7Z9U9M8-F1
#
_entry.id   AF-A0A7Z9U9M8-F1
#
_cell.length_a   1.000
_cell.length_b   1.000
_cell.length_c   1.000
_cell.angle_alpha   90.00
_cell.angle_beta   90.00
_cell.angle_gamma   90.00
#
_symmetry.space_group_name_H-M   'P 1'
#
loop_
_entity.id
_entity.type
_entity.pdbx_description
1 polymer ?
#
loop_
_entity_poly.entity_id
_entity_poly.type
_entity_poly.pdbx_seq_one_letter_code
_entity_poly.pdbx_strand_id
1 'polypeptide(L)'
;MNWFLRIRGFKLYPAALGGLVWMGNTYVTSWLEFEHVAIAGMFLPLLLVCFEKALSGKEAFWWSLPVLGALSLHSGHLQINLYTGAVFLVYAAVRLGEEGKREHLLRFAGVGVLTLGLAAPTVLPFLELLGESQRAPLNLEANAASLWSIILSFFSPDLFGNPTKGFLFNRSQANLIYPEFACFVGMIPLIFALSATGKQARVWQAVAFFCVVAAAAPFGLSLPLLNRFIPGRILYFVVFCLAYLAAMGAAQAEENAGRARKVALGLGGTWLLLLGVIGYLLNNPQPLVDWWKAHPGGIKLPPLDSNPDQFVAAFRATYAWNLQLLLPLICCILVYVRPRAHHVLLGVTGFELVLFAMGFNTTVKAPTMLPSTPEIEVMEATSNRVASIECANYNTLTPYGLSLVNGYESLVYRRYARGWACSL
;
A
#
# COMPACT_ATOMS: atom_id res chain seq x y z
N MET A 1 -9.05 9.04 8.76
CA MET A 1 -7.77 9.57 9.31
C MET A 1 -7.88 11.01 9.80
N ASN A 2 -8.39 11.97 9.00
CA ASN A 2 -8.57 13.37 9.44
C ASN A 2 -9.30 13.47 10.80
N TRP A 3 -10.46 12.81 10.94
CA TRP A 3 -11.23 12.83 12.18
C TRP A 3 -10.45 12.30 13.40
N PHE A 4 -9.69 11.21 13.22
CA PHE A 4 -8.80 10.67 14.26
C PHE A 4 -7.80 11.73 14.72
N LEU A 5 -7.09 12.37 13.77
CA LEU A 5 -6.12 13.42 14.09
C LEU A 5 -6.77 14.63 14.79
N ARG A 6 -8.00 15.00 14.41
CA ARG A 6 -8.75 16.07 15.09
C ARG A 6 -9.04 15.73 16.55
N ILE A 7 -9.40 14.47 16.85
CA ILE A 7 -9.61 14.00 18.24
C ILE A 7 -8.31 14.05 19.03
N ARG A 8 -7.18 13.74 18.38
CA ARG A 8 -5.84 13.84 18.98
C ARG A 8 -5.33 15.27 19.17
N GLY A 9 -6.15 16.28 18.87
CA GLY A 9 -5.84 17.69 19.11
C GLY A 9 -5.17 18.42 17.94
N PHE A 10 -4.96 17.77 16.80
CA PHE A 10 -4.41 18.46 15.63
C PHE A 10 -5.40 19.49 15.06
N LYS A 11 -4.88 20.66 14.62
CA LYS A 11 -5.65 21.67 13.89
C LYS A 11 -6.16 21.12 12.54
N LEU A 12 -7.03 21.88 11.87
CA LEU A 12 -7.67 21.44 10.64
C LEU A 12 -6.65 21.14 9.54
N TYR A 13 -5.69 22.04 9.29
CA TYR A 13 -4.70 21.87 8.22
C TYR A 13 -3.83 20.60 8.43
N PRO A 14 -3.16 20.41 9.58
CA PRO A 14 -2.35 19.21 9.78
C PRO A 14 -3.16 17.92 9.75
N ALA A 15 -4.38 17.94 10.30
CA ALA A 15 -5.28 16.80 10.22
C ALA A 15 -5.76 16.50 8.78
N ALA A 16 -5.99 17.54 7.97
CA ALA A 16 -6.37 17.41 6.57
C ALA A 16 -5.22 16.82 5.75
N LEU A 17 -3.98 17.27 6.00
CA LEU A 17 -2.78 16.72 5.38
C LEU A 17 -2.65 15.22 5.66
N GLY A 18 -2.72 14.79 6.92
CA GLY A 18 -2.68 13.37 7.27
C GLY A 18 -3.87 12.57 6.72
N GLY A 19 -5.04 13.20 6.60
CA GLY A 19 -6.22 12.62 5.95
C GLY A 19 -6.01 12.34 4.46
N LEU A 20 -5.46 13.32 3.74
CA LEU A 20 -5.16 13.26 2.32
C LEU A 20 -4.09 12.20 2.04
N VAL A 21 -3.01 12.18 2.82
CA VAL A 21 -1.93 11.18 2.71
C VAL A 21 -2.47 9.76 2.88
N TRP A 22 -3.34 9.54 3.87
CA TRP A 22 -3.85 8.21 4.18
C TRP A 22 -4.60 7.53 3.03
N MET A 23 -5.35 8.29 2.23
CA MET A 23 -6.12 7.73 1.11
C MET A 23 -5.44 7.94 -0.25
N GLY A 24 -4.68 9.04 -0.43
CA GLY A 24 -4.09 9.42 -1.71
C GLY A 24 -2.69 8.87 -1.96
N ASN A 25 -2.06 8.21 -0.98
CA ASN A 25 -0.74 7.59 -1.15
C ASN A 25 -0.75 6.52 -2.24
N THR A 26 0.45 6.16 -2.69
CA THR A 26 0.63 5.25 -3.82
C THR A 26 0.32 3.80 -3.51
N TYR A 27 0.41 3.40 -2.25
CA TYR A 27 0.03 2.06 -1.84
C TYR A 27 -1.47 1.91 -2.09
N VAL A 28 -2.30 2.76 -1.47
CA VAL A 28 -3.77 2.68 -1.64
C VAL A 28 -4.18 2.89 -3.10
N THR A 29 -3.62 3.90 -3.77
CA THR A 29 -4.05 4.25 -5.14
C THR A 29 -3.67 3.19 -6.18
N SER A 30 -2.54 2.51 -6.01
CA SER A 30 -2.16 1.39 -6.89
C SER A 30 -2.91 0.08 -6.61
N TRP A 31 -3.64 0.01 -5.49
CA TRP A 31 -4.53 -1.09 -5.12
C TRP A 31 -6.02 -0.76 -5.35
N LEU A 32 -6.38 0.35 -6.00
CA LEU A 32 -7.79 0.74 -6.17
C LEU A 32 -8.62 -0.24 -7.01
N GLU A 33 -7.99 -0.95 -7.96
CA GLU A 33 -8.63 -2.03 -8.72
C GLU A 33 -8.90 -3.29 -7.86
N PHE A 34 -8.33 -3.34 -6.66
CA PHE A 34 -8.53 -4.38 -5.66
C PHE A 34 -9.05 -3.73 -4.38
N GLU A 35 -10.27 -3.19 -4.46
CA GLU A 35 -10.87 -2.28 -3.48
C GLU A 35 -10.90 -2.85 -2.06
N HIS A 36 -10.93 -4.18 -1.92
CA HIS A 36 -10.85 -4.88 -0.63
C HIS A 36 -9.60 -4.51 0.19
N VAL A 37 -8.46 -4.19 -0.44
CA VAL A 37 -7.25 -3.69 0.26
C VAL A 37 -7.50 -2.30 0.86
N ALA A 38 -8.05 -1.39 0.05
CA ALA A 38 -8.34 -0.03 0.46
C ALA A 38 -9.46 0.00 1.54
N ILE A 39 -10.48 -0.85 1.39
CA ILE A 39 -11.58 -1.02 2.34
C ILE A 39 -11.06 -1.57 3.67
N ALA A 40 -10.30 -2.68 3.66
CA ALA A 40 -9.67 -3.23 4.87
C ALA A 40 -8.88 -2.13 5.61
N GLY A 41 -8.12 -1.39 4.83
CA GLY A 41 -7.31 -0.29 5.29
C GLY A 41 -8.10 0.86 5.93
N MET A 42 -9.27 1.23 5.40
CA MET A 42 -10.04 2.38 5.87
C MET A 42 -10.59 2.20 7.30
N PHE A 43 -10.74 0.97 7.76
CA PHE A 43 -11.27 0.67 9.09
C PHE A 43 -10.32 1.05 10.21
N LEU A 44 -8.99 1.05 10.00
CA LEU A 44 -8.02 1.42 11.03
C LEU A 44 -8.32 2.79 11.66
N PRO A 45 -8.36 3.91 10.93
CA PRO A 45 -8.65 5.21 11.53
C PRO A 45 -10.06 5.30 12.13
N LEU A 46 -11.05 4.55 11.63
CA LEU A 46 -12.41 4.53 12.19
C LEU A 46 -12.44 3.82 13.54
N LEU A 47 -11.75 2.68 13.65
CA LEU A 47 -11.56 1.95 14.91
C LEU A 47 -10.86 2.86 15.94
N LEU A 48 -9.79 3.55 15.54
CA LEU A 48 -9.07 4.49 16.41
C LEU A 48 -9.96 5.66 16.87
N VAL A 49 -10.78 6.23 15.98
CA VAL A 49 -11.76 7.27 16.34
C VAL A 49 -12.75 6.75 17.38
N CYS A 50 -13.39 5.61 17.10
CA CYS A 50 -14.44 5.09 17.95
C CYS A 50 -13.88 4.76 19.33
N PHE A 51 -12.69 4.18 19.37
CA PHE A 51 -12.00 3.87 20.61
C PHE A 51 -11.68 5.12 21.43
N GLU A 52 -11.09 6.17 20.84
CA GLU A 52 -10.82 7.41 21.58
C GLU A 52 -12.11 8.11 22.04
N LYS A 53 -13.19 8.06 21.25
CA LYS A 53 -14.51 8.60 21.68
C LYS A 53 -15.10 7.79 22.82
N ALA A 54 -14.97 6.46 22.78
CA ALA A 54 -15.44 5.57 23.82
C ALA A 54 -14.70 5.84 25.14
N LEU A 55 -13.37 6.00 25.10
CA LEU A 55 -12.56 6.40 26.26
C LEU A 55 -12.94 7.79 26.81
N SER A 56 -13.37 8.72 25.94
CA SER A 56 -13.86 10.05 26.36
C SER A 56 -15.26 10.04 27.00
N GLY A 57 -15.83 8.86 27.29
CA GLY A 57 -17.12 8.70 27.94
C GLY A 57 -18.32 8.67 26.98
N LYS A 58 -18.11 8.61 25.66
CA LYS A 58 -19.21 8.51 24.69
C LYS A 58 -19.60 7.05 24.46
N GLU A 59 -20.51 6.56 25.29
CA GLU A 59 -20.91 5.15 25.36
C GLU A 59 -21.29 4.49 24.02
N ALA A 60 -22.00 5.20 23.14
CA ALA A 60 -22.41 4.68 21.83
C ALA A 60 -21.23 4.16 20.97
N PHE A 61 -20.03 4.69 21.18
CA PHE A 61 -18.85 4.26 20.44
C PHE A 61 -18.29 2.91 20.89
N TRP A 62 -18.55 2.47 22.12
CA TRP A 62 -18.23 1.10 22.54
C TRP A 62 -18.99 0.07 21.69
N TRP A 63 -20.25 0.37 21.35
CA TRP A 63 -21.08 -0.47 20.48
C TRP A 63 -20.73 -0.39 18.99
N SER A 64 -20.09 0.69 18.55
CA SER A 64 -19.64 0.86 17.17
C SER A 64 -18.39 0.03 16.86
N LEU A 65 -17.50 -0.15 17.85
CA LEU A 65 -16.26 -0.91 17.68
C LEU A 65 -16.47 -2.36 17.22
N PRO A 66 -17.36 -3.18 17.80
CA PRO A 66 -17.52 -4.57 17.36
C PRO A 66 -18.08 -4.67 15.94
N VAL A 67 -18.97 -3.77 15.56
CA VAL A 67 -19.51 -3.70 14.19
C VAL A 67 -18.40 -3.35 13.20
N LEU A 68 -17.61 -2.32 13.48
CA LEU A 68 -16.48 -1.93 12.61
C LEU A 68 -15.38 -2.99 12.56
N GLY A 69 -15.10 -3.65 13.68
CA GLY A 69 -14.16 -4.77 13.73
C GLY A 69 -14.61 -5.94 12.86
N ALA A 70 -15.91 -6.28 12.92
CA ALA A 70 -16.48 -7.35 12.11
C ALA A 70 -16.47 -6.97 10.61
N LEU A 71 -16.92 -5.76 10.26
CA LEU A 71 -16.87 -5.25 8.89
C LEU A 71 -15.43 -5.21 8.33
N SER A 72 -14.45 -4.88 9.17
CA SER A 72 -13.04 -4.99 8.81
C SER A 72 -12.68 -6.43 8.44
N LEU A 73 -13.03 -7.42 9.26
CA LEU A 73 -12.78 -8.84 8.95
C LEU A 73 -13.53 -9.31 7.69
N HIS A 74 -14.73 -8.79 7.44
CA HIS A 74 -15.53 -9.07 6.24
C HIS A 74 -14.98 -8.43 4.96
N SER A 75 -14.03 -7.49 5.05
CA SER A 75 -13.45 -6.82 3.87
C SER A 75 -12.71 -7.77 2.91
N GLY A 76 -12.44 -9.02 3.29
CA GLY A 76 -11.89 -10.03 2.38
C GLY A 76 -10.37 -10.01 2.23
N HIS A 77 -9.65 -9.14 2.96
CA HIS A 77 -8.18 -9.09 2.91
C HIS A 77 -7.51 -9.46 4.26
N LEU A 78 -7.45 -10.76 4.59
CA LEU A 78 -6.95 -11.27 5.88
C LEU A 78 -5.64 -10.61 6.35
N GLN A 79 -4.62 -10.53 5.49
CA GLN A 79 -3.30 -10.03 5.89
C GLN A 79 -3.35 -8.55 6.35
N ILE A 80 -3.97 -7.67 5.56
CA ILE A 80 -4.19 -6.25 5.92
C ILE A 80 -5.09 -6.11 7.16
N ASN A 81 -6.06 -7.02 7.35
CA ASN A 81 -6.90 -7.03 8.55
C ASN A 81 -6.13 -7.43 9.82
N LEU A 82 -5.28 -8.46 9.75
CA LEU A 82 -4.43 -8.87 10.87
C LEU A 82 -3.45 -7.78 11.24
N TYR A 83 -2.86 -7.16 10.23
CA TYR A 83 -2.09 -5.94 10.36
C TYR A 83 -2.92 -4.90 11.10
N THR A 84 -4.04 -4.45 10.53
CA THR A 84 -4.92 -3.41 11.09
C THR A 84 -5.30 -3.69 12.55
N GLY A 85 -5.67 -4.94 12.84
CA GLY A 85 -5.95 -5.43 14.18
C GLY A 85 -4.73 -5.31 15.10
N ALA A 86 -3.54 -5.73 14.68
CA ALA A 86 -2.33 -5.63 15.49
C ALA A 86 -2.01 -4.18 15.88
N VAL A 87 -2.05 -3.24 14.93
CA VAL A 87 -1.82 -1.82 15.25
C VAL A 87 -2.91 -1.23 16.13
N PHE A 88 -4.17 -1.57 15.88
CA PHE A 88 -5.28 -1.15 16.73
C PHE A 88 -5.14 -1.69 18.17
N LEU A 89 -4.77 -2.97 18.33
CA LEU A 89 -4.58 -3.61 19.63
C LEU A 89 -3.40 -3.00 20.40
N VAL A 90 -2.26 -2.77 19.73
CA VAL A 90 -1.11 -2.10 20.35
C VAL A 90 -1.49 -0.69 20.80
N TYR A 91 -2.17 0.07 19.95
CA TYR A 91 -2.66 1.40 20.31
C TYR A 91 -3.61 1.36 21.50
N ALA A 92 -4.62 0.48 21.46
CA ALA A 92 -5.59 0.33 22.53
C ALA A 92 -4.94 -0.09 23.85
N ALA A 93 -3.99 -1.02 23.82
CA ALA A 93 -3.26 -1.47 25.01
C ALA A 93 -2.49 -0.31 25.68
N VAL A 94 -1.76 0.50 24.89
CA VAL A 94 -1.05 1.68 25.41
C VAL A 94 -2.03 2.65 26.06
N ARG A 95 -3.13 2.98 25.37
CA ARG A 95 -4.11 3.95 25.86
C ARG A 95 -4.89 3.46 27.08
N LEU A 96 -5.26 2.17 27.14
CA LEU A 96 -5.88 1.58 28.33
C LEU A 96 -4.92 1.56 29.52
N GLY A 97 -3.64 1.29 29.27
CA GLY A 97 -2.60 1.38 30.30
C GLY A 97 -2.43 2.79 30.85
N GLU A 98 -2.49 3.82 29.99
CA GLU A 98 -2.44 5.23 30.40
C GLU A 98 -3.69 5.67 31.19
N GLU A 99 -4.89 5.18 30.83
CA GLU A 99 -6.14 5.46 31.57
C GLU A 99 -6.21 4.74 32.93
N GLY A 100 -5.64 3.53 33.03
CA GLY A 100 -5.62 2.74 34.27
C GLY A 100 -6.99 2.23 34.75
N LYS A 101 -8.06 2.39 33.96
CA LYS A 101 -9.43 2.01 34.34
C LYS A 101 -9.74 0.57 33.95
N ARG A 102 -9.88 -0.31 34.95
CA ARG A 102 -10.25 -1.73 34.76
C ARG A 102 -11.56 -1.91 33.97
N GLU A 103 -12.52 -1.01 34.16
CA GLU A 103 -13.79 -1.04 33.43
C GLU A 103 -13.58 -0.92 31.91
N HIS A 104 -12.75 0.03 31.46
CA HIS A 104 -12.46 0.20 30.04
C HIS A 104 -11.78 -1.04 29.44
N LEU A 105 -10.90 -1.70 30.22
CA LEU A 105 -10.28 -2.95 29.81
C LEU A 105 -11.32 -4.08 29.62
N LEU A 106 -12.25 -4.24 30.58
CA LEU A 106 -13.31 -5.25 30.49
C LEU A 106 -14.26 -4.97 29.31
N ARG A 107 -14.64 -3.71 29.11
CA ARG A 107 -15.45 -3.29 27.95
C ARG A 107 -14.73 -3.56 26.64
N PHE A 108 -13.44 -3.27 26.55
CA PHE A 108 -12.63 -3.57 25.37
C PHE A 108 -12.50 -5.08 25.11
N ALA A 109 -12.36 -5.89 26.16
CA ALA A 109 -12.41 -7.35 26.02
C ALA A 109 -13.78 -7.82 25.48
N GLY A 110 -14.88 -7.25 25.99
CA GLY A 110 -16.24 -7.48 25.48
C GLY A 110 -16.41 -7.11 24.01
N VAL A 111 -15.83 -5.98 23.58
CA VAL A 111 -15.76 -5.59 22.16
C VAL A 111 -15.06 -6.65 21.32
N GLY A 112 -13.96 -7.23 21.81
CA GLY A 112 -13.25 -8.31 21.13
C GLY A 112 -14.14 -9.53 20.91
N VAL A 113 -14.83 -9.99 21.97
CA VAL A 113 -15.77 -11.13 21.89
C VAL A 113 -16.90 -10.85 20.91
N LEU A 114 -17.53 -9.67 20.99
CA LEU A 114 -18.61 -9.29 20.08
C LEU A 114 -18.13 -9.16 18.63
N THR A 115 -16.93 -8.63 18.40
CA THR A 115 -16.31 -8.57 17.07
C THR A 115 -16.19 -9.96 16.44
N LEU A 116 -15.64 -10.91 17.21
CA LEU A 116 -15.47 -12.29 16.75
C LEU A 116 -16.82 -12.98 16.52
N GLY A 117 -17.80 -12.76 17.41
CA GLY A 117 -19.16 -13.30 17.25
C GLY A 117 -19.85 -12.78 15.99
N LEU A 118 -19.75 -11.47 15.72
CA LEU A 118 -20.32 -10.86 14.51
C LEU A 118 -19.59 -11.29 13.23
N ALA A 119 -18.27 -11.51 13.29
CA ALA A 119 -17.48 -11.95 12.14
C ALA A 119 -17.53 -13.48 11.89
N ALA A 120 -18.01 -14.25 12.87
CA ALA A 120 -17.99 -15.72 12.85
C ALA A 120 -18.60 -16.34 11.57
N PRO A 121 -19.73 -15.84 11.01
CA PRO A 121 -20.34 -16.43 9.82
C PRO A 121 -19.43 -16.47 8.59
N THR A 122 -18.44 -15.57 8.50
CA THR A 122 -17.46 -15.59 7.39
C THR A 122 -16.10 -16.10 7.84
N VAL A 123 -15.66 -15.78 9.06
CA VAL A 123 -14.32 -16.11 9.53
C VAL A 123 -14.19 -17.60 9.83
N LEU A 124 -15.19 -18.26 10.42
CA LEU A 124 -15.10 -19.69 10.73
C LEU A 124 -15.02 -20.56 9.46
N PRO A 125 -15.92 -20.42 8.46
CA PRO A 125 -15.78 -21.17 7.20
C PRO A 125 -14.47 -20.85 6.48
N PHE A 126 -14.01 -19.60 6.54
CA PHE A 126 -12.72 -19.22 5.96
C PHE A 126 -11.54 -19.95 6.62
N LEU A 127 -11.51 -20.06 7.95
CA LEU A 127 -10.45 -20.77 8.68
C LEU A 127 -10.46 -22.27 8.38
N GLU A 128 -11.64 -22.89 8.23
CA GLU A 128 -11.77 -24.28 7.79
C GLU A 128 -11.20 -24.47 6.37
N LEU A 129 -11.61 -23.61 5.43
CA LEU A 129 -11.10 -23.61 4.05
C LEU A 129 -9.59 -23.38 3.97
N LEU A 130 -9.04 -22.56 4.86
CA LEU A 130 -7.62 -22.26 4.92
C LEU A 130 -6.78 -23.48 5.34
N GLY A 131 -7.33 -24.34 6.19
CA GLY A 131 -6.75 -25.63 6.56
C GLY A 131 -6.69 -26.62 5.38
N GLU A 132 -7.68 -26.54 4.50
CA GLU A 132 -7.78 -27.35 3.28
C GLU A 132 -7.09 -26.74 2.05
N SER A 133 -6.49 -25.55 2.20
CA SER A 133 -5.88 -24.80 1.11
C SER A 133 -4.62 -25.50 0.59
N GLN A 134 -4.55 -25.64 -0.74
CA GLN A 134 -3.38 -26.13 -1.47
C GLN A 134 -2.20 -25.14 -1.54
N ARG A 135 -2.35 -23.91 -1.02
CA ARG A 135 -1.30 -22.88 -1.12
C ARG A 135 -0.03 -23.29 -0.38
N ALA A 136 1.05 -23.43 -1.14
CA ALA A 136 2.39 -23.61 -0.59
C ALA A 136 2.82 -22.35 0.20
N PRO A 137 3.70 -22.50 1.21
CA PRO A 137 4.42 -21.37 1.79
C PRO A 137 5.13 -20.56 0.71
N LEU A 138 5.20 -19.23 0.90
CA LEU A 138 5.94 -18.37 0.01
C LEU A 138 7.43 -18.40 0.36
N ASN A 139 8.29 -18.34 -0.65
CA ASN A 139 9.67 -17.95 -0.43
C ASN A 139 9.69 -16.45 -0.11
N LEU A 140 9.76 -16.09 1.18
CA LEU A 140 9.59 -14.69 1.60
C LEU A 140 10.70 -13.79 1.07
N GLU A 141 11.95 -14.25 1.01
CA GLU A 141 13.09 -13.48 0.49
C GLU A 141 12.89 -13.14 -0.98
N ALA A 142 12.44 -14.13 -1.76
CA ALA A 142 12.05 -13.96 -3.16
C ALA A 142 10.92 -12.94 -3.37
N ASN A 143 10.06 -12.74 -2.37
CA ASN A 143 8.87 -11.87 -2.44
C ASN A 143 9.08 -10.56 -1.67
N ALA A 144 10.28 -10.31 -1.16
CA ALA A 144 10.62 -9.07 -0.47
C ALA A 144 11.06 -8.01 -1.49
N ALA A 145 10.58 -6.79 -1.32
CA ALA A 145 11.08 -5.67 -2.12
C ALA A 145 12.47 -5.28 -1.65
N SER A 146 13.35 -4.87 -2.57
CA SER A 146 14.65 -4.35 -2.15
C SER A 146 14.46 -3.11 -1.27
N LEU A 147 15.31 -2.95 -0.25
CA LEU A 147 15.27 -1.78 0.62
C LEU A 147 15.38 -0.47 -0.19
N TRP A 148 16.21 -0.47 -1.24
CA TRP A 148 16.39 0.68 -2.11
C TRP A 148 15.13 1.02 -2.91
N SER A 149 14.39 0.02 -3.40
CA SER A 149 13.09 0.21 -4.08
C SER A 149 12.08 0.89 -3.17
N ILE A 150 12.03 0.51 -1.88
CA ILE A 150 11.15 1.13 -0.89
C ILE A 150 11.61 2.56 -0.58
N ILE A 151 12.90 2.77 -0.30
CA ILE A 151 13.42 4.10 0.06
C ILE A 151 13.18 5.10 -1.06
N LEU A 152 13.48 4.71 -2.30
CA LEU A 152 13.34 5.60 -3.44
C LEU A 152 11.88 5.85 -3.82
N SER A 153 10.98 4.89 -3.55
CA SER A 153 9.54 5.12 -3.74
C SER A 153 9.02 6.24 -2.83
N PHE A 154 9.64 6.55 -1.68
CA PHE A 154 9.23 7.72 -0.88
C PHE A 154 9.44 9.07 -1.57
N PHE A 155 10.36 9.17 -2.53
CA PHE A 155 10.67 10.43 -3.22
C PHE A 155 9.90 10.58 -4.52
N SER A 156 9.87 9.51 -5.31
CA SER A 156 9.06 9.43 -6.51
C SER A 156 8.70 7.96 -6.74
N PRO A 157 7.40 7.66 -6.80
CA PRO A 157 6.93 6.29 -6.98
C PRO A 157 7.24 5.77 -8.39
N ASP A 158 7.56 6.67 -9.34
CA ASP A 158 7.92 6.35 -10.72
C ASP A 158 9.44 6.29 -10.94
N LEU A 159 10.25 6.49 -9.89
CA LEU A 159 11.72 6.51 -10.05
C LEU A 159 12.25 5.16 -10.55
N PHE A 160 11.62 4.05 -10.18
CA PHE A 160 11.93 2.73 -10.73
C PHE A 160 10.96 2.34 -11.86
N GLY A 161 10.25 3.30 -12.45
CA GLY A 161 9.24 3.05 -13.44
C GLY A 161 7.86 2.75 -12.84
N ASN A 162 6.87 2.62 -13.72
CA ASN A 162 5.47 2.45 -13.40
C ASN A 162 4.83 1.50 -14.43
N PRO A 163 4.12 0.44 -14.01
CA PRO A 163 3.50 -0.51 -14.93
C PRO A 163 2.51 0.15 -15.89
N THR A 164 1.91 1.27 -15.50
CA THR A 164 0.94 2.01 -16.33
C THR A 164 1.61 2.83 -17.44
N LYS A 165 2.93 3.03 -17.36
CA LYS A 165 3.73 3.82 -18.31
C LYS A 165 4.66 2.96 -19.18
N GLY A 166 4.61 1.64 -19.04
CA GLY A 166 5.35 0.71 -19.90
C GLY A 166 6.86 0.56 -19.59
N PHE A 167 7.33 1.04 -18.45
CA PHE A 167 8.72 0.87 -18.01
C PHE A 167 8.76 0.59 -16.51
N LEU A 168 9.42 -0.49 -16.09
CA LEU A 168 9.53 -0.85 -14.67
C LEU A 168 10.84 -1.60 -14.39
N PHE A 169 11.76 -0.93 -13.69
CA PHE A 169 12.82 -1.58 -12.92
C PHE A 169 12.17 -2.35 -11.77
N ASN A 170 12.69 -3.53 -11.44
CA ASN A 170 12.23 -4.40 -10.36
C ASN A 170 11.06 -5.34 -10.72
N ARG A 171 11.35 -6.33 -11.56
CA ARG A 171 10.58 -7.59 -11.59
C ARG A 171 11.53 -8.79 -11.56
N SER A 172 12.27 -8.98 -10.47
CA SER A 172 13.11 -10.17 -10.37
C SER A 172 12.32 -11.43 -10.04
N GLN A 173 11.11 -11.35 -9.45
CA GLN A 173 10.34 -12.54 -9.04
C GLN A 173 8.84 -12.38 -9.32
N ALA A 174 8.18 -13.49 -9.69
CA ALA A 174 6.83 -13.53 -10.30
C ALA A 174 5.71 -12.83 -9.53
N ASN A 175 5.87 -12.60 -8.23
CA ASN A 175 4.84 -12.07 -7.33
C ASN A 175 5.11 -10.66 -6.79
N LEU A 176 6.32 -10.09 -6.97
CA LEU A 176 6.58 -8.72 -6.53
C LEU A 176 5.92 -7.76 -7.53
N ILE A 177 4.71 -7.34 -7.22
CA ILE A 177 3.99 -6.37 -8.04
C ILE A 177 4.24 -4.96 -7.50
N TYR A 178 4.24 -3.99 -8.39
CA TYR A 178 4.48 -2.58 -8.08
C TYR A 178 3.71 -2.05 -6.83
N PRO A 179 2.42 -2.40 -6.62
CA PRO A 179 1.67 -2.00 -5.43
C PRO A 179 2.24 -2.49 -4.08
N GLU A 180 3.17 -3.46 -4.08
CA GLU A 180 3.73 -4.05 -2.86
C GLU A 180 4.95 -3.30 -2.31
N PHE A 181 5.50 -2.34 -3.05
CA PHE A 181 6.61 -1.50 -2.58
C PHE A 181 6.41 0.00 -2.82
N ALA A 182 5.37 0.40 -3.56
CA ALA A 182 5.04 1.79 -3.78
C ALA A 182 4.41 2.41 -2.53
N CYS A 183 5.17 3.15 -1.73
CA CYS A 183 4.70 3.79 -0.49
C CYS A 183 4.94 5.31 -0.45
N PHE A 184 4.88 5.97 -1.60
CA PHE A 184 4.96 7.41 -1.72
C PHE A 184 3.75 8.09 -1.07
N VAL A 185 4.02 9.11 -0.26
CA VAL A 185 3.02 9.87 0.51
C VAL A 185 2.90 11.32 0.07
N GLY A 186 3.62 11.72 -0.97
CA GLY A 186 3.81 13.13 -1.35
C GLY A 186 5.07 13.72 -0.71
N MET A 187 5.76 14.59 -1.45
CA MET A 187 7.04 15.15 -1.00
C MET A 187 6.85 16.13 0.17
N ILE A 188 5.81 16.96 0.13
CA ILE A 188 5.47 17.89 1.24
C ILE A 188 5.16 17.12 2.53
N PRO A 189 4.26 16.11 2.54
CA PRO A 189 4.06 15.22 3.68
C PRO A 189 5.34 14.55 4.18
N LEU A 190 6.20 14.08 3.28
CA LEU A 190 7.47 13.44 3.67
C LEU A 190 8.39 14.42 4.42
N ILE A 191 8.54 15.65 3.92
CA ILE A 191 9.31 16.70 4.60
C ILE A 191 8.76 16.93 6.01
N PHE A 192 7.44 17.05 6.14
CA PHE A 192 6.83 17.23 7.46
C PHE A 192 7.02 16.00 8.35
N ALA A 193 6.84 14.79 7.85
CA ALA A 193 7.03 13.56 8.61
C ALA A 193 8.45 13.42 9.18
N LEU A 194 9.47 13.76 8.40
CA LEU A 194 10.89 13.76 8.82
C LEU A 194 11.21 14.94 9.76
N SER A 195 10.48 16.04 9.65
CA SER A 195 10.61 17.19 10.54
C SER A 195 9.98 16.95 11.92
N ALA A 196 9.11 15.95 12.07
CA ALA A 196 8.39 15.70 13.30
C ALA A 196 9.32 15.27 14.46
N THR A 197 9.04 15.82 15.65
CA THR A 197 9.83 15.62 16.88
C THR A 197 8.97 15.28 18.09
N GLY A 198 9.61 14.83 19.17
CA GLY A 198 8.95 14.45 20.42
C GLY A 198 8.95 12.96 20.67
N LYS A 199 8.48 12.54 21.85
CA LYS A 199 8.41 11.12 22.25
C LYS A 199 7.51 10.33 21.31
N GLN A 200 6.33 10.88 21.00
CA GLN A 200 5.36 10.23 20.13
C GLN A 200 5.88 10.11 18.67
N ALA A 201 6.58 11.13 18.16
CA ALA A 201 7.22 11.07 16.85
C ALA A 201 8.23 9.92 16.76
N ARG A 202 9.08 9.78 17.78
CA ARG A 202 10.08 8.71 17.84
C ARG A 202 9.46 7.31 17.82
N VAL A 203 8.34 7.10 18.50
CA VAL A 203 7.61 5.83 18.47
C VAL A 203 7.14 5.52 17.05
N TRP A 204 6.44 6.46 16.40
CA TRP A 204 5.93 6.23 15.05
C TRP A 204 7.04 6.13 13.99
N GLN A 205 8.16 6.85 14.18
CA GLN A 205 9.36 6.70 13.35
C GLN A 205 9.98 5.31 13.50
N ALA A 206 10.08 4.80 14.73
CA ALA A 206 10.58 3.45 14.99
C ALA A 206 9.67 2.37 14.39
N VAL A 207 8.34 2.54 14.51
CA VAL A 207 7.37 1.63 13.87
C VAL A 207 7.49 1.67 12.36
N ALA A 208 7.53 2.87 11.75
CA ALA A 208 7.71 3.02 10.31
C ALA A 208 9.01 2.36 9.83
N PHE A 209 10.12 2.60 10.53
CA PHE A 209 11.41 1.99 10.25
C PHE A 209 11.35 0.46 10.33
N PHE A 210 10.77 -0.08 11.40
CA PHE A 210 10.59 -1.52 11.56
C PHE A 210 9.77 -2.11 10.41
N CYS A 211 8.67 -1.46 10.00
CA CYS A 211 7.86 -1.92 8.87
C CYS A 211 8.62 -1.89 7.55
N VAL A 212 9.44 -0.86 7.29
CA VAL A 212 10.32 -0.82 6.09
C VAL A 212 11.32 -1.97 6.11
N VAL A 213 11.96 -2.22 7.24
CA VAL A 213 12.90 -3.34 7.38
C VAL A 213 12.19 -4.68 7.22
N ALA A 214 11.03 -4.88 7.84
CA ALA A 214 10.24 -6.10 7.73
C ALA A 214 9.74 -6.37 6.30
N ALA A 215 9.47 -5.32 5.52
CA ALA A 215 9.11 -5.43 4.12
C ALA A 215 10.28 -5.85 3.22
N ALA A 216 11.50 -5.40 3.55
CA ALA A 216 12.70 -5.65 2.77
C ALA A 216 13.47 -6.92 3.16
N ALA A 217 13.40 -7.28 4.43
CA ALA A 217 14.10 -8.40 5.04
C ALA A 217 13.09 -9.14 5.94
N PRO A 218 12.20 -9.96 5.36
CA PRO A 218 11.18 -10.64 6.12
C PRO A 218 11.83 -11.56 7.15
N PHE A 219 11.39 -11.42 8.40
CA PHE A 219 11.78 -12.33 9.46
C PHE A 219 11.23 -13.72 9.13
N GLY A 220 12.07 -14.75 9.18
CA GLY A 220 11.73 -16.16 8.91
C GLY A 220 10.81 -16.77 9.98
N LEU A 221 9.72 -16.09 10.32
CA LEU A 221 8.71 -16.56 11.25
C LEU A 221 7.97 -17.71 10.58
N SER A 222 8.26 -18.94 11.03
CA SER A 222 7.64 -20.18 10.58
C SER A 222 6.23 -20.40 11.18
N LEU A 223 5.59 -19.35 11.67
CA LEU A 223 4.23 -19.43 12.18
C LEU A 223 3.27 -19.80 11.05
N PRO A 224 2.35 -20.76 11.27
CA PRO A 224 1.29 -21.06 10.33
C PRO A 224 0.59 -19.76 9.90
N LEU A 225 0.28 -19.64 8.61
CA LEU A 225 -0.32 -18.47 7.94
C LEU A 225 0.66 -17.32 7.64
N LEU A 226 1.56 -16.98 8.57
CA LEU A 226 2.51 -15.87 8.35
C LEU A 226 3.54 -16.19 7.26
N ASN A 227 3.93 -17.46 7.12
CA ASN A 227 4.78 -17.93 6.03
C ASN A 227 4.14 -17.86 4.62
N ARG A 228 2.88 -17.43 4.54
CA ARG A 228 2.15 -17.20 3.28
C ARG A 228 1.90 -15.70 3.01
N PHE A 229 2.40 -14.82 3.87
CA PHE A 229 2.18 -13.38 3.76
C PHE A 229 3.22 -12.72 2.89
N ILE A 230 2.77 -11.79 2.05
CA ILE A 230 3.69 -11.04 1.20
C ILE A 230 4.31 -9.91 2.03
N PRO A 231 5.65 -9.88 2.21
CA PRO A 231 6.31 -8.94 3.12
C PRO A 231 5.96 -7.48 2.84
N GLY A 232 5.95 -7.07 1.57
CA GLY A 232 5.71 -5.69 1.15
C GLY A 232 4.39 -5.08 1.63
N ARG A 233 3.38 -5.92 1.93
CA ARG A 233 2.07 -5.43 2.39
C ARG A 233 2.09 -4.79 3.77
N ILE A 234 3.14 -5.02 4.56
CA ILE A 234 3.33 -4.29 5.83
C ILE A 234 3.60 -2.79 5.60
N LEU A 235 4.01 -2.38 4.39
CA LEU A 235 4.22 -0.97 4.04
C LEU A 235 2.95 -0.13 4.11
N TYR A 236 1.78 -0.77 4.11
CA TYR A 236 0.52 -0.11 4.45
C TYR A 236 0.60 0.66 5.78
N PHE A 237 1.35 0.12 6.75
CA PHE A 237 1.58 0.80 8.02
C PHE A 237 2.61 1.89 8.02
N VAL A 238 3.58 1.82 7.10
CA VAL A 238 4.50 2.92 6.89
C VAL A 238 3.69 4.15 6.48
N VAL A 239 2.73 3.99 5.57
CA VAL A 239 1.82 5.08 5.17
C VAL A 239 1.02 5.63 6.36
N PHE A 240 0.48 4.77 7.23
CA PHE A 240 -0.21 5.22 8.45
C PHE A 240 0.69 6.09 9.33
N CYS A 241 1.90 5.60 9.60
CA CYS A 241 2.88 6.30 10.43
C CYS A 241 3.29 7.62 9.79
N LEU A 242 3.57 7.64 8.48
CA LEU A 242 3.92 8.84 7.74
C LEU A 242 2.76 9.85 7.69
N ALA A 243 1.51 9.41 7.58
CA ALA A 243 0.34 10.29 7.64
C ALA A 243 0.22 10.98 9.03
N TYR A 244 0.46 10.23 10.11
CA TYR A 244 0.46 10.78 11.48
C TYR A 244 1.65 11.74 11.70
N LEU A 245 2.85 11.32 11.29
CA LEU A 245 4.07 12.11 11.39
C LEU A 245 3.99 13.39 10.55
N ALA A 246 3.42 13.33 9.34
CA ALA A 246 3.21 14.49 8.49
C ALA A 246 2.30 15.52 9.15
N ALA A 247 1.19 15.08 9.76
CA ALA A 247 0.32 15.96 10.55
C ALA A 247 1.07 16.58 11.74
N MET A 248 1.86 15.80 12.46
CA MET A 248 2.64 16.32 13.59
C MET A 248 3.73 17.31 13.17
N GLY A 249 4.49 17.01 12.11
CA GLY A 249 5.50 17.92 11.58
C GLY A 249 4.90 19.20 11.00
N ALA A 250 3.76 19.10 10.32
CA ALA A 250 3.02 20.27 9.84
C ALA A 250 2.56 21.17 11.00
N ALA A 251 2.02 20.58 12.08
CA ALA A 251 1.65 21.34 13.27
C ALA A 251 2.87 22.01 13.93
N GLN A 252 4.01 21.30 14.05
CA GLN A 252 5.25 21.85 14.59
C GLN A 252 5.83 22.97 13.69
N ALA A 253 5.67 22.87 12.38
CA ALA A 253 6.13 23.88 11.43
C ALA A 253 5.29 25.17 11.47
N GLU A 254 4.01 25.11 11.89
CA GLU A 254 3.22 26.31 12.18
C GLU A 254 3.90 27.15 13.26
N GLU A 255 4.36 26.51 14.33
CA GLU A 255 5.05 27.14 15.45
C GLU A 255 6.49 27.55 15.06
N ASN A 256 7.29 26.59 14.58
CA ASN A 256 8.67 26.78 14.18
C ASN A 256 9.04 25.97 12.93
N ALA A 257 9.07 26.65 11.79
CA ALA A 257 9.39 26.05 10.50
C ALA A 257 10.89 25.71 10.29
N GLY A 258 11.79 26.07 11.22
CA GLY A 258 13.23 25.94 11.03
C GLY A 258 13.68 24.51 10.70
N ARG A 259 13.10 23.50 11.35
CA ARG A 259 13.42 22.09 11.06
C ARG A 259 12.85 21.62 9.72
N ALA A 260 11.61 21.98 9.40
CA ALA A 260 11.01 21.66 8.10
C ALA A 260 11.82 22.24 6.94
N ARG A 261 12.33 23.48 7.07
CA ARG A 261 13.23 24.11 6.10
C ARG A 261 14.54 23.35 5.92
N LYS A 262 15.19 22.93 7.02
CA LYS A 262 16.43 22.13 6.96
C LYS A 262 16.22 20.79 6.27
N VAL A 263 15.11 20.11 6.58
CA VAL A 263 14.73 18.86 5.92
C VAL A 263 14.45 19.11 4.43
N ALA A 264 13.69 20.14 4.08
CA ALA A 264 13.42 20.50 2.69
C ALA A 264 14.70 20.82 1.90
N LEU A 265 15.65 21.53 2.51
CA LEU A 265 16.95 21.81 1.89
C LEU A 265 17.76 20.53 1.68
N GLY A 266 17.81 19.65 2.69
CA GLY A 266 18.51 18.37 2.60
C GLY A 266 17.93 17.48 1.51
N LEU A 267 16.62 17.25 1.54
CA LEU A 267 15.94 16.43 0.53
C LEU A 267 16.01 17.05 -0.87
N GLY A 268 15.89 18.39 -0.99
CA GLY A 268 16.05 19.11 -2.26
C GLY A 268 17.46 18.96 -2.83
N GLY A 269 18.50 19.05 -1.98
CA GLY A 269 19.88 18.83 -2.38
C GLY A 269 20.14 17.39 -2.83
N THR A 270 19.65 16.39 -2.07
CA THR A 270 19.72 14.97 -2.47
C THR A 270 19.01 14.73 -3.79
N TRP A 271 17.84 15.34 -4.00
CA TRP A 271 17.09 15.19 -5.24
C TRP A 271 17.79 15.84 -6.43
N LEU A 272 18.42 17.01 -6.25
CA LEU A 272 19.25 17.64 -7.28
C LEU A 272 20.43 16.74 -7.69
N LEU A 273 21.08 16.08 -6.74
CA LEU A 273 22.14 15.11 -7.03
C LEU A 273 21.61 13.95 -7.86
N LEU A 274 20.44 13.40 -7.49
CA LEU A 274 19.80 12.33 -8.25
C LEU A 274 19.44 12.77 -9.68
N LEU A 275 18.89 13.96 -9.86
CA LEU A 275 18.63 14.54 -11.18
C LEU A 275 19.93 14.70 -11.99
N GLY A 276 21.03 15.07 -11.33
CA GLY A 276 22.36 15.10 -11.95
C GLY A 276 22.83 13.73 -12.42
N VAL A 277 22.65 12.68 -11.61
CA VAL A 277 22.95 11.29 -11.98
C VAL A 277 22.08 10.83 -13.16
N ILE A 278 20.78 11.10 -13.11
CA ILE A 278 19.86 10.78 -14.21
C ILE A 278 20.28 11.52 -15.49
N GLY A 279 20.59 12.82 -15.39
CA GLY A 279 21.09 13.62 -16.50
C GLY A 279 22.41 13.07 -17.09
N TYR A 280 23.32 12.62 -16.23
CA TYR A 280 24.55 11.95 -16.67
C TYR A 280 24.24 10.66 -17.44
N LEU A 281 23.36 9.80 -16.93
CA LEU A 281 22.97 8.52 -17.56
C LEU A 281 22.19 8.72 -18.87
N LEU A 282 21.37 9.78 -18.98
CA LEU A 282 20.67 10.12 -20.22
C LEU A 282 21.65 10.47 -21.37
N ASN A 283 22.75 11.14 -21.01
CA ASN A 283 23.81 11.54 -21.94
C ASN A 283 24.85 10.43 -22.17
N ASN A 284 25.06 9.56 -21.18
CA ASN A 284 26.03 8.47 -21.19
C ASN A 284 25.32 7.16 -20.82
N PRO A 285 24.58 6.52 -21.75
CA PRO A 285 23.77 5.35 -21.43
C PRO A 285 24.59 4.05 -21.25
N GLN A 286 25.85 4.01 -21.65
CA GLN A 286 26.66 2.78 -21.63
C GLN A 286 26.73 2.10 -20.25
N PRO A 287 26.98 2.81 -19.12
CA PRO A 287 26.98 2.19 -17.80
C PRO A 287 25.62 1.57 -17.42
N LEU A 288 24.52 2.18 -17.88
CA LEU A 288 23.17 1.66 -17.66
C LEU A 288 22.95 0.37 -18.46
N VAL A 289 23.40 0.34 -19.72
CA VAL A 289 23.34 -0.85 -20.59
C VAL A 289 24.19 -1.98 -20.03
N ASP A 290 25.40 -1.70 -19.57
CA ASP A 290 26.31 -2.69 -18.99
C ASP A 290 25.72 -3.28 -17.70
N TRP A 291 25.15 -2.43 -16.85
CA TRP A 291 24.44 -2.87 -15.65
C TRP A 291 23.26 -3.78 -15.99
N TRP A 292 22.44 -3.40 -16.97
CA TRP A 292 21.29 -4.21 -17.40
C TRP A 292 21.71 -5.57 -17.96
N LYS A 293 22.75 -5.62 -18.80
CA LYS A 293 23.30 -6.88 -19.33
C LYS A 293 23.81 -7.80 -18.23
N ALA A 294 24.39 -7.24 -17.16
CA ALA A 294 24.81 -8.01 -15.99
C ALA A 294 23.64 -8.50 -15.11
N HIS A 295 22.45 -7.88 -15.25
CA HIS A 295 21.27 -8.17 -14.43
C HIS A 295 20.00 -8.33 -15.30
N PRO A 296 19.95 -9.33 -16.21
CA PRO A 296 18.86 -9.47 -17.18
C PRO A 296 17.48 -9.67 -16.54
N GLY A 297 17.41 -10.19 -15.30
CA GLY A 297 16.16 -10.33 -14.53
C GLY A 297 15.75 -9.08 -13.72
N GLY A 298 16.52 -7.99 -13.76
CA GLY A 298 16.29 -6.80 -12.94
C GLY A 298 15.26 -5.81 -13.51
N ILE A 299 14.89 -5.94 -14.78
CA ILE A 299 14.07 -4.96 -15.51
C ILE A 299 12.98 -5.66 -16.31
N LYS A 300 11.75 -5.16 -16.24
CA LYS A 300 10.70 -5.50 -17.19
C LYS A 300 10.58 -4.40 -18.24
N LEU A 301 10.99 -4.72 -19.47
CA LEU A 301 10.67 -3.95 -20.67
C LEU A 301 9.53 -4.66 -21.43
N PRO A 302 8.60 -3.96 -22.07
CA PRO A 302 7.78 -4.54 -23.11
C PRO A 302 8.59 -4.59 -24.44
N PRO A 303 8.38 -5.57 -25.35
CA PRO A 303 8.35 -7.04 -25.22
C PRO A 303 9.76 -7.68 -25.25
N LEU A 304 9.78 -9.02 -25.15
CA LEU A 304 10.89 -9.98 -24.92
C LEU A 304 12.11 -9.96 -25.87
N ASP A 305 12.16 -9.06 -26.85
CA ASP A 305 13.27 -8.90 -27.82
C ASP A 305 13.97 -7.53 -27.67
N SER A 306 13.89 -6.94 -26.47
CA SER A 306 14.42 -5.62 -26.20
C SER A 306 15.94 -5.55 -26.44
N ASN A 307 16.38 -4.70 -27.36
CA ASN A 307 17.78 -4.40 -27.60
C ASN A 307 18.26 -3.20 -26.73
N PRO A 308 19.57 -2.95 -26.60
CA PRO A 308 20.08 -1.81 -25.84
C PRO A 308 19.46 -0.46 -26.22
N ASP A 309 19.17 -0.24 -27.49
CA ASP A 309 18.60 1.02 -27.96
C ASP A 309 17.16 1.22 -27.47
N GLN A 310 16.34 0.16 -27.49
CA GLN A 310 14.98 0.17 -26.96
C GLN A 310 14.99 0.40 -25.44
N PHE A 311 15.94 -0.19 -24.72
CA PHE A 311 16.11 0.06 -23.28
C PHE A 311 16.46 1.53 -23.00
N VAL A 312 17.42 2.10 -23.74
CA VAL A 312 17.80 3.50 -23.59
C VAL A 312 16.66 4.44 -23.99
N ALA A 313 15.91 4.11 -25.05
CA ALA A 313 14.73 4.87 -25.46
C ALA A 313 13.66 4.86 -24.37
N ALA A 314 13.38 3.71 -23.75
CA ALA A 314 12.43 3.60 -22.65
C ALA A 314 12.88 4.37 -21.40
N PHE A 315 14.18 4.34 -21.07
CA PHE A 315 14.77 5.15 -20.02
C PHE A 315 14.59 6.65 -20.33
N ARG A 316 14.94 7.10 -21.54
CA ARG A 316 14.76 8.50 -21.97
C ARG A 316 13.30 8.94 -21.90
N ALA A 317 12.37 8.12 -22.38
CA ALA A 317 10.94 8.39 -22.29
C ALA A 317 10.48 8.55 -20.83
N THR A 318 11.02 7.72 -19.93
CA THR A 318 10.66 7.74 -18.50
C THR A 318 11.21 8.94 -17.75
N TYR A 319 12.44 9.39 -18.05
CA TYR A 319 13.12 10.41 -17.23
C TYR A 319 13.32 11.77 -17.90
N ALA A 320 13.55 11.84 -19.22
CA ALA A 320 13.83 13.12 -19.88
C ALA A 320 12.58 14.00 -19.99
N TRP A 321 11.40 13.38 -20.15
CA TRP A 321 10.14 14.07 -20.42
C TRP A 321 9.15 14.04 -19.26
N ASN A 322 9.55 13.48 -18.12
CA ASN A 322 8.67 13.32 -16.98
C ASN A 322 8.77 14.52 -16.03
N LEU A 323 7.90 15.51 -16.23
CA LEU A 323 7.78 16.68 -15.37
C LEU A 323 7.51 16.32 -13.90
N GLN A 324 7.01 15.11 -13.60
CA GLN A 324 6.82 14.65 -12.22
C GLN A 324 8.15 14.55 -11.47
N LEU A 325 9.29 14.37 -12.16
CA LEU A 325 10.61 14.37 -11.53
C LEU A 325 11.04 15.75 -11.03
N LEU A 326 10.40 16.83 -11.48
CA LEU A 326 10.66 18.17 -10.97
C LEU A 326 9.81 18.49 -9.73
N LEU A 327 8.70 17.78 -9.52
CA LEU A 327 7.77 18.03 -8.41
C LEU A 327 8.44 17.92 -7.03
N PRO A 328 9.29 16.92 -6.73
CA PRO A 328 9.95 16.87 -5.42
C PRO A 328 10.80 18.11 -5.15
N LEU A 329 11.50 18.65 -6.16
CA LEU A 329 12.29 19.87 -6.03
C LEU A 329 11.39 21.09 -5.79
N ILE A 330 10.31 21.23 -6.56
CA ILE A 330 9.32 22.30 -6.39
C ILE A 330 8.72 22.27 -4.98
N CYS A 331 8.35 21.08 -4.49
CA CYS A 331 7.84 20.84 -3.15
C CYS A 331 8.86 21.25 -2.07
N CYS A 332 10.13 20.89 -2.23
CA CYS A 332 11.21 21.32 -1.34
C CYS A 332 11.37 22.85 -1.30
N ILE A 333 11.40 23.50 -2.47
CA ILE A 333 11.49 24.96 -2.58
C ILE A 333 10.28 25.61 -1.91
N LEU A 334 9.07 25.09 -2.15
CA LEU A 334 7.84 25.63 -1.60
C LEU A 334 7.81 25.54 -0.08
N VAL A 335 8.18 24.40 0.51
CA VAL A 335 8.27 24.25 1.97
C VAL A 335 9.39 25.11 2.55
N TYR A 336 10.51 25.26 1.85
CA TYR A 336 11.61 26.11 2.30
C TYR A 336 11.19 27.59 2.39
N VAL A 337 10.59 28.12 1.31
CA VAL A 337 10.21 29.55 1.20
C VAL A 337 8.91 29.84 1.95
N ARG A 338 7.89 28.98 1.82
CA ARG A 338 6.52 29.19 2.31
C ARG A 338 6.00 28.00 3.15
N PRO A 339 6.66 27.61 4.26
CA PRO A 339 6.28 26.44 5.07
C PRO A 339 4.89 26.56 5.74
N ARG A 340 4.32 27.77 5.81
CA ARG A 340 3.02 28.08 6.41
C ARG A 340 1.92 28.37 5.38
N ALA A 341 2.18 28.19 4.08
CA ALA A 341 1.18 28.42 3.04
C ALA A 341 0.23 27.21 2.91
N HIS A 342 -0.55 26.96 3.97
CA HIS A 342 -1.33 25.74 4.18
C HIS A 342 -2.19 25.31 2.97
N HIS A 343 -2.93 26.25 2.37
CA HIS A 343 -3.78 25.95 1.22
C HIS A 343 -2.97 25.55 -0.02
N VAL A 344 -1.85 26.23 -0.26
CA VAL A 344 -0.95 25.92 -1.38
C VAL A 344 -0.29 24.56 -1.16
N LEU A 345 0.20 24.29 0.06
CA LEU A 345 0.84 23.03 0.41
C LEU A 345 -0.13 21.84 0.30
N LEU A 346 -1.37 21.99 0.77
CA LEU A 346 -2.41 20.97 0.59
C LEU A 346 -2.77 20.80 -0.89
N GLY A 347 -2.93 21.89 -1.63
CA GLY A 347 -3.26 21.85 -3.06
C GLY A 347 -2.19 21.13 -3.88
N VAL A 348 -0.92 21.45 -3.64
CA VAL A 348 0.22 20.78 -4.29
C VAL A 348 0.30 19.32 -3.89
N THR A 349 0.12 18.99 -2.60
CA THR A 349 0.08 17.59 -2.15
C THR A 349 -1.05 16.82 -2.83
N GLY A 350 -2.26 17.39 -2.88
CA GLY A 350 -3.41 16.75 -3.52
C GLY A 350 -3.18 16.54 -5.02
N PHE A 351 -2.63 17.55 -5.70
CA PHE A 351 -2.25 17.45 -7.10
C PHE A 351 -1.22 16.36 -7.33
N GLU A 352 -0.15 16.29 -6.53
CA GLU A 352 0.91 15.28 -6.66
C GLU A 352 0.38 13.85 -6.48
N LEU A 353 -0.47 13.62 -5.47
CA LEU A 353 -1.09 12.32 -5.22
C LEU A 353 -2.09 11.92 -6.30
N VAL A 354 -2.93 12.85 -6.79
CA VAL A 354 -3.87 12.59 -7.90
C VAL A 354 -3.13 12.31 -9.20
N LEU A 355 -2.11 13.12 -9.52
CA LEU A 355 -1.33 12.97 -10.75
C LEU A 355 -0.68 11.59 -10.85
N PHE A 356 -0.26 11.03 -9.72
CA PHE A 356 0.19 9.65 -9.65
C PHE A 356 -0.97 8.65 -9.87
N ALA A 357 -2.04 8.79 -9.08
CA ALA A 357 -3.17 7.86 -9.10
C ALA A 357 -3.84 7.77 -10.47
N MET A 358 -3.81 8.85 -11.26
CA MET A 358 -4.39 8.89 -12.60
C MET A 358 -3.85 7.83 -13.56
N GLY A 359 -2.61 7.38 -13.39
CA GLY A 359 -2.05 6.30 -14.21
C GLY A 359 -2.76 4.96 -14.01
N PHE A 360 -3.34 4.75 -12.82
CA PHE A 360 -4.04 3.51 -12.45
C PHE A 360 -5.55 3.56 -12.76
N ASN A 361 -6.04 4.64 -13.37
CA ASN A 361 -7.40 4.66 -13.91
C ASN A 361 -7.41 4.00 -15.29
N THR A 362 -8.23 2.99 -15.48
CA THR A 362 -8.43 2.41 -16.82
C THR A 362 -8.94 3.48 -17.79
N THR A 363 -8.23 3.65 -18.90
CA THR A 363 -8.64 4.52 -20.01
C THR A 363 -9.24 3.72 -21.16
N VAL A 364 -9.23 2.38 -21.06
CA VAL A 364 -9.76 1.45 -22.06
C VAL A 364 -11.23 1.18 -21.76
N LYS A 365 -12.09 1.25 -22.77
CA LYS A 365 -13.52 0.93 -22.62
C LYS A 365 -13.67 -0.55 -22.26
N ALA A 366 -14.61 -0.88 -21.38
CA ALA A 366 -14.85 -2.25 -20.94
C ALA A 366 -14.97 -3.28 -22.10
N PRO A 367 -15.72 -3.00 -23.21
CA PRO A 367 -15.80 -3.95 -24.33
C PRO A 367 -14.49 -4.19 -25.08
N THR A 368 -13.51 -3.29 -24.94
CA THR A 368 -12.18 -3.43 -25.53
C THR A 368 -11.25 -4.22 -24.62
N MET A 369 -11.39 -4.08 -23.30
CA MET A 369 -10.60 -4.83 -22.32
C MET A 369 -11.10 -6.28 -22.18
N LEU A 370 -12.41 -6.48 -22.34
CA LEU A 370 -13.09 -7.75 -22.17
C LEU A 370 -13.93 -8.03 -23.42
N PRO A 371 -13.29 -8.34 -24.56
CA PRO A 371 -14.01 -8.59 -25.79
C PRO A 371 -14.82 -9.89 -25.68
N SER A 372 -16.07 -9.84 -26.13
CA SER A 372 -16.83 -11.07 -26.39
C SER A 372 -16.15 -11.81 -27.54
N THR A 373 -15.78 -13.07 -27.30
CA THR A 373 -15.30 -13.98 -28.35
C THR A 373 -16.32 -15.08 -28.58
N PRO A 374 -16.32 -15.75 -29.75
CA PRO A 374 -17.22 -16.88 -29.98
C PRO A 374 -17.13 -17.96 -28.89
N GLU A 375 -15.96 -18.18 -28.31
CA GLU A 375 -15.75 -19.11 -27.20
C GLU A 375 -16.43 -18.63 -25.91
N ILE A 376 -16.35 -17.34 -25.59
CA ILE A 376 -17.07 -16.73 -24.45
C ILE A 376 -18.58 -16.88 -24.65
N GLU A 377 -19.09 -16.58 -25.85
CA GLU A 377 -20.51 -16.70 -26.18
C GLU A 377 -21.02 -18.14 -26.04
N VAL A 378 -20.22 -19.12 -26.50
CA VAL A 378 -20.52 -20.54 -26.32
C VAL A 378 -20.52 -20.93 -24.84
N MET A 379 -19.54 -20.45 -24.06
CA MET A 379 -19.47 -20.73 -22.63
C MET A 379 -20.69 -20.15 -21.90
N GLU A 380 -21.04 -18.89 -22.15
CA GLU A 380 -22.23 -18.23 -21.60
C GLU A 380 -23.53 -18.98 -21.97
N ALA A 381 -23.63 -19.50 -23.19
CA ALA A 381 -24.81 -20.25 -23.65
C ALA A 381 -24.92 -21.67 -23.07
N THR A 382 -23.79 -22.32 -22.75
CA THR A 382 -23.76 -23.73 -22.32
C THR A 382 -23.87 -23.89 -20.82
N SER A 383 -23.05 -23.14 -20.07
CA SER A 383 -22.98 -23.20 -18.61
C SER A 383 -22.23 -21.98 -18.08
N ASN A 384 -22.81 -21.28 -17.10
CA ASN A 384 -22.13 -20.20 -16.39
C ASN A 384 -20.95 -20.68 -15.51
N ARG A 385 -20.57 -21.97 -15.62
CA ARG A 385 -19.46 -22.59 -14.88
C ARG A 385 -18.45 -23.25 -15.81
N VAL A 386 -17.18 -22.86 -15.67
CA VAL A 386 -16.05 -23.31 -16.50
C VAL A 386 -15.01 -24.05 -15.64
N ALA A 387 -14.54 -25.22 -16.05
CA ALA A 387 -13.41 -25.87 -15.38
C ALA A 387 -12.11 -25.16 -15.79
N SER A 388 -11.26 -24.74 -14.84
CA SER A 388 -9.99 -24.09 -15.19
C SER A 388 -8.98 -25.14 -15.65
N ILE A 389 -9.04 -25.52 -16.93
CA ILE A 389 -8.00 -26.34 -17.56
C ILE A 389 -7.35 -25.46 -18.61
N GLU A 390 -6.22 -24.84 -18.24
CA GLU A 390 -5.29 -24.11 -19.13
C GLU A 390 -5.81 -22.87 -19.87
N CYS A 391 -7.13 -22.60 -19.87
CA CYS A 391 -7.75 -21.55 -20.68
C CYS A 391 -8.19 -20.29 -19.90
N ALA A 392 -8.20 -20.32 -18.57
CA ALA A 392 -8.59 -19.17 -17.74
C ALA A 392 -7.87 -19.18 -16.39
N ASN A 393 -7.02 -18.17 -16.16
CA ASN A 393 -6.32 -17.97 -14.89
C ASN A 393 -7.14 -17.05 -13.98
N TYR A 394 -7.18 -17.32 -12.67
CA TYR A 394 -7.78 -16.45 -11.66
C TYR A 394 -9.24 -16.05 -11.94
N ASN A 395 -9.57 -14.75 -11.78
CA ASN A 395 -10.90 -14.16 -11.97
C ASN A 395 -11.10 -13.59 -13.39
N THR A 396 -10.30 -14.03 -14.37
CA THR A 396 -10.34 -13.45 -15.73
C THR A 396 -11.68 -13.64 -16.43
N LEU A 397 -12.47 -14.64 -16.01
CA LEU A 397 -13.80 -14.92 -16.55
C LEU A 397 -14.95 -14.24 -15.79
N THR A 398 -14.69 -13.75 -14.56
CA THR A 398 -15.72 -13.12 -13.70
C THR A 398 -16.46 -11.97 -14.40
N PRO A 399 -15.81 -11.10 -15.20
CA PRO A 399 -16.52 -10.02 -15.88
C PRO A 399 -17.57 -10.48 -16.90
N TYR A 400 -17.47 -11.71 -17.41
CA TYR A 400 -18.44 -12.33 -18.32
C TYR A 400 -19.56 -13.09 -17.57
N GLY A 401 -19.64 -12.95 -16.24
CA GLY A 401 -20.59 -13.72 -15.42
C GLY A 401 -20.28 -15.22 -15.33
N LEU A 402 -19.14 -15.64 -15.88
CA LEU A 402 -18.65 -17.01 -15.85
C LEU A 402 -17.88 -17.25 -14.55
N SER A 403 -18.27 -18.29 -13.81
CA SER A 403 -17.60 -18.71 -12.59
C SER A 403 -16.74 -19.93 -12.85
N LEU A 404 -15.55 -20.02 -12.26
CA LEU A 404 -14.85 -21.29 -12.34
C LEU A 404 -15.58 -22.35 -11.49
N VAL A 405 -15.60 -23.60 -11.94
CA VAL A 405 -16.21 -24.73 -11.21
C VAL A 405 -15.61 -24.85 -9.80
N ASN A 406 -14.35 -24.49 -9.63
CA ASN A 406 -13.61 -24.48 -8.38
C ASN A 406 -13.63 -23.14 -7.62
N GLY A 407 -14.29 -22.09 -8.13
CA GLY A 407 -14.27 -20.74 -7.55
C GLY A 407 -12.95 -20.00 -7.84
N TYR A 408 -12.31 -19.41 -6.82
CA TYR A 408 -11.00 -18.78 -7.02
C TYR A 408 -9.93 -19.87 -7.14
N GLU A 409 -9.24 -19.95 -8.28
CA GLU A 409 -8.24 -21.00 -8.62
C GLU A 409 -7.17 -21.24 -7.53
N SER A 410 -6.87 -20.22 -6.73
CA SER A 410 -5.91 -20.34 -5.62
C SER A 410 -6.49 -20.88 -4.30
N LEU A 411 -7.78 -21.23 -4.26
CA LEU A 411 -8.53 -21.76 -3.11
C LEU A 411 -9.23 -23.09 -3.42
N VAL A 412 -8.66 -23.91 -4.31
CA VAL A 412 -9.16 -25.27 -4.55
C VAL A 412 -8.91 -26.13 -3.30
N TYR A 413 -9.94 -26.86 -2.85
CA TYR A 413 -9.76 -27.87 -1.82
C TYR A 413 -8.71 -28.90 -2.28
N ARG A 414 -7.80 -29.28 -1.38
CA ARG A 414 -6.76 -30.29 -1.62
C ARG A 414 -7.30 -31.58 -2.26
N ARG A 415 -8.54 -32.00 -1.96
CA ARG A 415 -9.17 -33.18 -2.57
C ARG A 415 -9.36 -33.07 -4.10
N TYR A 416 -9.74 -31.90 -4.61
CA TYR A 416 -9.92 -31.70 -6.05
C TYR A 416 -8.58 -31.56 -6.77
N ALA A 417 -7.61 -30.91 -6.11
CA ALA A 417 -6.23 -30.81 -6.60
C ALA A 417 -5.59 -32.18 -6.83
N ARG A 418 -5.82 -33.14 -5.91
CA ARG A 418 -5.34 -34.53 -6.04
C ARG A 418 -5.99 -35.28 -7.19
N GLY A 419 -7.29 -35.09 -7.42
CA GLY A 419 -7.99 -35.69 -8.55
C GLY A 419 -7.43 -35.22 -9.89
N TRP A 420 -7.04 -33.96 -9.99
CA TRP A 420 -6.46 -33.36 -11.20
C TRP A 420 -5.03 -33.83 -11.47
N ALA A 421 -4.21 -33.99 -10.44
CA ALA A 421 -2.86 -34.53 -10.56
C ALA A 421 -2.83 -36.01 -11.03
N CYS A 422 -3.96 -36.73 -10.96
CA CYS A 422 -4.11 -38.09 -11.48
C CYS A 422 -4.74 -38.14 -12.89
N SER A 423 -5.15 -36.99 -13.45
CA SER A 423 -5.79 -36.88 -14.77
C SER A 423 -4.85 -36.32 -15.85
N LEU A 424 -3.64 -35.89 -15.44
CA LEU A 424 -2.46 -35.57 -16.27
C LEU A 424 -1.46 -36.72 -16.12
#